data_AF-A0A8C7WS14-F1
#
_entry.id   AF-A0A8C7WS14-F1
#
_cell.length_a   1.000
_cell.length_b   1.000
_cell.length_c   1.000
_cell.angle_alpha   90.00
_cell.angle_beta   90.00
_cell.angle_gamma   90.00
#
_symmetry.space_group_name_H-M   'P 1'
#
loop_
_entity.id
_entity.type
_entity.pdbx_description
1 polymer ?
#
loop_
_entity_poly.entity_id
_entity_poly.type
_entity_poly.pdbx_seq_one_letter_code
_entity_poly.pdbx_strand_id
1 'polypeptide(L)'
;MNFDDILSEISGFGKFQIVLFLIQVLSRISLPCHFLLSNFIAAIPPHHCDIRGIEDGGLFGNLTFNQKVIVGIPTERDGAPSSCLMFTNPQYQYLFSSNTSEETYPVKCQNGWVYDKSIFRSTLATEWDLVCNKKWMNKATATVFFIGVMTGAPVFGYLRTASRFQKPTQEEGAHRMNFDGQQSPWRLGWAHQRG
;
A
#
# COMPACT_ATOMS: atom_id res chain seq x y z
N MET A 1 -36.05 -20.44 -17.03
CA MET A 1 -35.04 -21.19 -16.27
C MET A 1 -34.44 -20.22 -15.26
N ASN A 2 -34.66 -20.46 -13.98
CA ASN A 2 -34.07 -19.65 -12.91
C ASN A 2 -32.64 -20.11 -12.64
N PHE A 3 -31.80 -19.21 -12.11
CA PHE A 3 -30.40 -19.52 -11.80
C PHE A 3 -30.26 -20.69 -10.81
N ASP A 4 -31.24 -20.83 -9.91
CA ASP A 4 -31.34 -21.94 -8.95
C ASP A 4 -31.57 -23.31 -9.62
N ASP A 5 -32.32 -23.36 -10.74
CA ASP A 5 -32.55 -24.60 -11.48
C ASP A 5 -31.24 -25.11 -12.09
N ILE A 6 -30.46 -24.19 -12.67
CA ILE A 6 -29.14 -24.50 -13.25
C ILE A 6 -28.19 -24.99 -12.16
N LEU A 7 -28.14 -24.33 -11.01
CA LEU A 7 -27.28 -24.73 -9.88
C LEU A 7 -27.64 -26.11 -9.29
N SER A 8 -28.92 -26.46 -9.30
CA SER A 8 -29.40 -27.78 -8.85
C SER A 8 -28.97 -28.91 -9.79
N GLU A 9 -28.85 -28.62 -11.09
CA GLU A 9 -28.53 -29.58 -12.14
C GLU A 9 -27.02 -29.87 -12.26
N ILE A 10 -26.15 -28.93 -11.83
CA ILE A 10 -24.68 -29.12 -11.78
C ILE A 10 -24.16 -29.78 -10.48
N SER A 11 -25.05 -30.32 -9.62
CA SER A 11 -24.69 -30.93 -8.34
C SER A 11 -24.10 -29.95 -7.30
N GLY A 12 -24.69 -28.77 -7.13
CA GLY A 12 -24.39 -27.86 -6.00
C GLY A 12 -22.91 -27.49 -5.79
N PHE A 13 -22.59 -26.84 -4.67
CA PHE A 13 -21.19 -26.58 -4.29
C PHE A 13 -20.57 -27.83 -3.66
N GLY A 14 -19.75 -28.56 -4.41
CA GLY A 14 -18.98 -29.68 -3.86
C GLY A 14 -18.02 -29.22 -2.75
N LYS A 15 -17.70 -30.11 -1.80
CA LYS A 15 -16.75 -29.82 -0.69
C LYS A 15 -15.43 -29.22 -1.19
N PHE A 16 -14.94 -29.67 -2.34
CA PHE A 16 -13.73 -29.15 -2.98
C PHE A 16 -13.88 -27.71 -3.49
N GLN A 17 -15.03 -27.36 -4.08
CA GLN A 17 -15.32 -26.00 -4.54
C GLN A 17 -15.43 -25.03 -3.36
N ILE A 18 -16.02 -25.48 -2.25
CA ILE A 18 -16.07 -24.70 -1.00
C ILE A 18 -14.65 -24.46 -0.47
N VAL A 19 -13.80 -25.49 -0.43
CA VAL A 19 -12.40 -25.36 0.01
C VAL A 19 -11.62 -24.37 -0.87
N LEU A 20 -11.75 -24.47 -2.20
CA LEU A 20 -11.12 -23.53 -3.12
C LEU A 20 -11.61 -22.09 -2.92
N PHE A 21 -12.91 -21.91 -2.70
CA PHE A 21 -13.48 -20.59 -2.39
C PHE A 21 -12.90 -20.02 -1.09
N LEU A 22 -12.81 -20.83 -0.03
CA LEU A 22 -12.22 -20.40 1.24
C LEU A 22 -10.75 -20.01 1.10
N ILE A 23 -9.94 -20.79 0.37
CA ILE A 23 -8.54 -20.46 0.07
C ILE A 23 -8.45 -19.13 -0.69
N GLN A 24 -9.33 -18.93 -1.67
CA GLN A 24 -9.37 -17.70 -2.45
C GLN A 24 -9.74 -16.49 -1.58
N VAL A 25 -10.68 -16.63 -0.65
CA VAL A 25 -11.07 -15.58 0.29
C VAL A 25 -9.93 -15.24 1.25
N LEU A 26 -9.27 -16.25 1.83
CA LEU A 26 -8.13 -16.05 2.73
C LEU A 26 -6.99 -15.28 2.05
N SER A 27 -6.64 -15.67 0.81
CA SER A 27 -5.62 -14.97 0.02
C SER A 27 -5.98 -13.49 -0.24
N ARG A 28 -7.27 -13.20 -0.45
CA ARG A 28 -7.74 -11.83 -0.74
C ARG A 28 -7.77 -10.94 0.51
N ILE A 29 -7.99 -11.51 1.69
CA ILE A 29 -7.97 -10.78 2.97
C ILE A 29 -6.54 -10.53 3.44
N SER A 30 -5.62 -11.46 3.20
CA SER A 30 -4.22 -11.34 3.62
C SER A 30 -3.54 -10.07 3.08
N LEU A 31 -3.79 -9.70 1.81
CA LEU A 31 -3.16 -8.53 1.18
C LEU A 31 -3.48 -7.19 1.88
N PRO A 32 -4.75 -6.79 2.10
CA PRO A 32 -5.09 -5.62 2.88
C PRO A 32 -4.57 -5.67 4.33
N CYS A 33 -4.59 -6.83 4.98
CA CYS A 33 -4.10 -6.96 6.35
C CYS A 33 -2.60 -6.67 6.45
N HIS A 34 -1.79 -7.18 5.52
CA HIS A 34 -0.36 -6.86 5.46
C HIS A 34 -0.11 -5.38 5.20
N PHE A 35 -0.91 -4.77 4.33
CA PHE A 35 -0.83 -3.33 4.07
C PHE A 35 -1.21 -2.50 5.31
N LEU A 36 -2.26 -2.86 6.03
CA LEU A 36 -2.65 -2.16 7.25
C LEU A 36 -1.57 -2.30 8.33
N LEU A 37 -1.02 -3.51 8.51
CA LEU A 37 0.05 -3.77 9.47
C LEU A 37 1.28 -2.88 9.21
N SER A 38 1.66 -2.67 7.94
CA SER A 38 2.81 -1.84 7.61
C SER A 38 2.63 -0.38 8.02
N ASN A 39 1.41 0.15 8.01
CA ASN A 39 1.12 1.50 8.49
C ASN A 39 1.41 1.64 9.99
N PHE A 40 1.12 0.61 10.79
CA PHE A 40 1.41 0.60 12.24
C PHE A 40 2.91 0.46 12.51
N ILE A 41 3.61 -0.38 11.75
CA ILE A 41 5.06 -0.57 11.89
C ILE A 41 5.83 0.67 11.41
N ALA A 42 5.23 1.51 10.57
CA ALA A 42 5.80 2.77 10.09
C ALA A 42 5.42 3.99 10.94
N ALA A 43 4.88 3.78 12.14
CA ALA A 43 4.58 4.87 13.07
C ALA A 43 5.86 5.67 13.43
N ILE A 44 5.73 6.99 13.45
CA ILE A 44 6.82 7.92 13.80
C ILE A 44 6.66 8.26 15.29
N PRO A 45 7.55 7.80 16.18
CA PRO A 45 7.50 8.19 17.58
C PRO A 45 7.92 9.66 17.77
N PRO A 46 7.64 10.24 18.95
CA PRO A 46 8.19 11.54 19.32
C PRO A 46 9.72 11.54 19.16
N HIS A 47 10.24 12.55 18.49
CA HIS A 47 11.66 12.67 18.16
C HIS A 47 12.10 14.11 18.18
N HIS A 48 13.41 14.30 18.31
CA HIS A 48 14.08 15.58 18.27
C HIS A 48 15.43 15.43 17.54
N CYS A 49 16.02 16.54 17.10
CA CYS A 49 17.34 16.51 16.47
C CYS A 49 18.41 16.00 17.44
N ASP A 50 19.40 15.26 16.94
CA ASP A 50 20.58 14.95 17.75
C ASP A 50 21.45 16.22 17.90
N ILE A 51 21.54 16.70 19.14
CA ILE A 51 22.27 17.90 19.51
C ILE A 51 23.67 17.59 20.06
N ARG A 52 24.10 16.32 20.09
CA ARG A 52 25.41 15.93 20.64
C ARG A 52 26.60 16.43 19.83
N GLY A 53 26.40 16.67 18.53
CA GLY A 53 27.43 17.13 17.61
C GLY A 53 27.60 18.65 17.53
N ILE A 54 26.96 19.42 18.41
CA ILE A 54 27.15 20.88 18.47
C ILE A 54 28.50 21.15 19.15
N GLU A 55 29.49 21.57 18.37
CA GLU A 55 30.83 21.93 18.84
C GLU A 55 30.86 23.39 19.29
N ASP A 56 30.77 23.64 20.61
CA ASP A 56 30.81 25.00 21.14
C ASP A 56 31.72 25.14 22.37
N GLY A 57 33.03 24.91 22.15
CA GLY A 57 34.07 25.34 23.09
C GLY A 57 33.98 24.79 24.53
N GLY A 58 33.23 23.72 24.77
CA GLY A 58 33.13 23.01 26.05
C GLY A 58 31.98 23.44 26.98
N LEU A 59 31.40 24.65 26.82
CA LEU A 59 30.31 25.11 27.69
C LEU A 59 29.03 24.28 27.48
N PHE A 60 28.74 23.94 26.22
CA PHE A 60 27.62 23.05 25.86
C PHE A 60 27.80 21.63 26.44
N GLY A 61 29.05 21.18 26.64
CA GLY A 61 29.37 19.89 27.23
C GLY A 61 28.88 19.77 28.68
N ASN A 62 29.06 20.84 29.47
CA ASN A 62 28.77 20.89 30.90
C ASN A 62 27.29 21.02 31.25
N LEU A 63 26.42 21.33 30.28
CA LEU A 63 24.99 21.45 30.51
C LEU A 63 24.31 20.09 30.75
N THR A 64 23.22 20.10 31.51
CA THR A 64 22.33 18.93 31.61
C THR A 64 21.57 18.71 30.29
N PHE A 65 21.09 17.49 30.04
CA PHE A 65 20.36 17.18 28.80
C PHE A 65 19.16 18.11 28.55
N ASN A 66 18.36 18.40 29.58
CA ASN A 66 17.21 19.31 29.46
C ASN A 66 17.65 20.73 29.08
N GLN A 67 18.75 21.22 29.65
CA GLN A 67 19.33 22.51 29.31
C GLN A 67 19.83 22.53 27.86
N LYS A 68 20.47 21.44 27.39
CA LYS A 68 20.91 21.31 26.00
C LYS A 68 19.73 21.38 25.03
N VAL A 69 18.60 20.75 25.34
CA VAL A 69 17.39 20.79 24.50
C VAL A 69 16.83 22.21 24.41
N ILE A 70 16.73 22.94 25.54
CA ILE A 70 16.21 24.32 25.58
C ILE A 70 17.04 25.27 24.71
N VAL A 71 18.36 25.06 24.68
CA VAL A 71 19.32 25.93 24.00
C VAL A 71 19.54 25.54 22.53
N GLY A 72 19.43 24.25 22.22
CA GLY A 72 19.72 23.71 20.89
C GLY A 72 18.49 23.50 20.00
N ILE A 73 17.28 23.48 20.58
CA ILE A 73 16.04 23.18 19.84
C ILE A 73 15.04 24.32 20.03
N PRO A 74 14.53 24.92 18.93
CA PRO A 74 13.49 25.93 19.03
C PRO A 74 12.19 25.34 19.56
N THR A 75 11.50 26.11 20.40
CA THR A 75 10.17 25.76 20.89
C THR A 75 9.11 26.13 19.84
N GLU A 76 8.21 25.20 19.57
CA GLU A 76 7.04 25.42 18.71
C GLU A 76 6.01 26.28 19.45
N ARG A 77 4.96 26.74 18.75
CA ARG A 77 3.90 27.60 19.32
C ARG A 77 3.18 26.97 20.52
N ASP A 78 3.17 25.65 20.58
CA ASP A 78 2.51 24.88 21.64
C ASP A 78 3.38 24.71 22.90
N GLY A 79 4.56 25.34 22.95
CA GLY A 79 5.49 25.22 24.08
C GLY A 79 6.31 23.92 24.08
N ALA A 80 6.08 23.03 23.11
CA ALA A 80 6.84 21.81 22.92
C ALA A 80 8.11 22.06 22.07
N PRO A 81 9.21 21.31 22.28
CA PRO A 81 10.40 21.40 21.44
C PRO A 81 10.08 20.94 20.01
N SER A 82 10.60 21.66 19.01
CA SER A 82 10.38 21.32 17.60
C SER A 82 11.11 20.02 17.23
N SER A 83 10.41 19.09 16.59
CA SER A 83 10.97 17.78 16.22
C SER A 83 11.92 17.81 15.01
N CYS A 84 11.81 18.85 14.17
CA CYS A 84 12.43 18.89 12.84
C CYS A 84 13.46 20.00 12.67
N LEU A 85 13.55 20.90 13.64
CA LEU A 85 14.36 22.10 13.58
C LEU A 85 15.32 22.13 14.78
N MET A 86 16.47 22.77 14.56
CA MET A 86 17.58 22.87 15.50
C MET A 86 18.30 24.19 15.27
N PHE A 87 18.93 24.74 16.31
CA PHE A 87 19.86 25.86 16.17
C PHE A 87 21.27 25.35 15.81
N THR A 88 21.95 26.06 14.92
CA THR A 88 23.34 25.73 14.56
C THR A 88 24.29 26.02 15.72
N ASN A 89 24.08 27.15 16.39
CA ASN A 89 24.81 27.55 17.58
C ASN A 89 23.88 27.55 18.79
N PRO A 90 24.35 27.09 19.96
CA PRO A 90 23.54 27.01 21.17
C PRO A 90 23.13 28.41 21.65
N GLN A 91 21.82 28.63 21.78
CA GLN A 91 21.22 29.89 22.20
C GLN A 91 21.15 30.00 23.74
N TYR A 92 22.28 30.35 24.39
CA TYR A 92 22.35 30.44 25.85
C TYR A 92 21.40 31.45 26.48
N GLN A 93 20.93 32.43 25.70
CA GLN A 93 19.94 33.44 26.11
C GLN A 93 18.67 32.83 26.74
N TYR A 94 18.29 31.60 26.33
CA TYR A 94 17.12 30.92 26.86
C TYR A 94 17.34 30.31 28.26
N LEU A 95 18.58 30.16 28.73
CA LEU A 95 18.92 29.64 30.07
C LEU A 95 19.45 30.72 31.00
N PHE A 96 20.42 31.48 30.51
CA PHE A 96 21.03 32.58 31.21
C PHE A 96 20.58 33.80 30.43
N SER A 97 19.75 34.66 31.03
CA SER A 97 19.23 35.89 30.43
C SER A 97 20.37 36.85 30.04
N SER A 98 21.14 36.47 29.02
CA SER A 98 22.37 37.09 28.56
C SER A 98 22.06 37.77 27.24
N ASN A 99 22.36 39.05 27.15
CA ASN A 99 22.04 39.93 26.02
C ASN A 99 22.96 39.71 24.80
N THR A 100 23.42 38.48 24.58
CA THR A 100 24.18 38.13 23.38
C THR A 100 23.21 37.51 22.39
N SER A 101 22.38 38.34 21.78
CA SER A 101 21.46 37.93 20.72
C SER A 101 22.25 37.74 19.42
N GLU A 102 23.01 36.66 19.32
CA GLU A 102 23.43 36.18 18.00
C GLU A 102 22.18 35.62 17.31
N GLU A 103 21.58 36.41 16.41
CA GLU A 103 20.44 36.00 15.60
C GLU A 103 20.79 34.75 14.79
N THR A 104 20.47 33.60 15.36
CA THR A 104 20.62 32.31 14.69
C THR A 104 19.26 31.85 14.22
N TYR A 105 19.15 31.59 12.93
CA TYR A 105 17.94 31.04 12.35
C TYR A 105 17.86 29.52 12.62
N PRO A 106 16.66 28.99 12.88
CA PRO A 106 16.48 27.55 13.01
C PRO A 106 16.73 26.87 11.65
N VAL A 107 17.56 25.83 11.67
CA VAL A 107 17.89 24.99 10.52
C VAL A 107 17.31 23.60 10.68
N LYS A 108 17.26 22.84 9.57
CA LYS A 108 16.90 21.41 9.63
C LYS A 108 17.99 20.63 10.37
N CYS A 109 17.60 19.58 11.10
CA CYS A 109 18.55 18.70 11.79
C CYS A 109 19.65 18.21 10.84
N GLN A 110 20.92 18.36 11.23
CA GLN A 110 22.07 17.91 10.43
C GLN A 110 22.71 16.61 10.96
N ASN A 111 22.67 16.42 12.28
CA ASN A 111 23.38 15.32 12.96
C ASN A 111 22.48 14.09 13.21
N GLY A 112 21.34 13.99 12.53
CA GLY A 112 20.38 12.90 12.71
C GLY A 112 19.33 13.21 13.78
N TRP A 113 18.67 12.15 14.27
CA TRP A 113 17.52 12.24 15.17
C TRP A 113 17.65 11.31 16.36
N VAL A 114 17.11 11.76 17.49
CA VAL A 114 16.96 10.97 18.71
C VAL A 114 15.48 10.69 18.93
N TYR A 115 15.15 9.42 19.00
CA TYR A 115 13.78 8.91 19.14
C TYR A 115 13.49 8.50 20.57
N ASP A 116 12.29 8.84 21.05
CA ASP A 116 11.79 8.28 22.31
C ASP A 116 11.39 6.80 22.12
N LYS A 117 11.98 5.92 22.94
CA LYS A 117 11.79 4.47 22.90
C LYS A 117 10.80 3.97 23.96
N SER A 118 10.06 4.87 24.61
CA SER A 118 9.08 4.54 25.65
C SER A 118 7.95 3.63 25.16
N ILE A 119 7.43 3.90 23.95
CA ILE A 119 6.31 3.15 23.36
C ILE A 119 6.81 2.09 22.37
N PHE A 120 7.73 2.45 21.48
CA PHE A 120 8.24 1.57 20.43
C PHE A 120 9.77 1.52 20.49
N ARG A 121 10.35 0.31 20.51
CA ARG A 121 11.81 0.14 20.51
C ARG A 121 12.44 0.48 19.15
N SER A 122 11.80 0.04 18.08
CA SER A 122 12.19 0.29 16.70
C SER A 122 10.95 0.25 15.82
N THR A 123 10.86 1.20 14.90
CA THR A 123 9.83 1.26 13.86
C THR A 123 10.51 1.42 12.51
N LEU A 124 9.80 1.14 11.41
CA LEU A 124 10.34 1.37 10.07
C LEU A 124 10.78 2.84 9.90
N ALA A 125 10.06 3.76 10.55
CA ALA A 125 10.39 5.17 10.49
C ALA A 125 11.68 5.55 11.24
N THR A 126 12.01 4.86 12.35
CA THR A 126 13.26 5.11 13.09
C THR A 126 14.46 4.43 12.46
N GLU A 127 14.27 3.31 11.78
CA GLU A 127 15.37 2.56 11.15
C GLU A 127 15.89 3.26 9.88
N TRP A 128 15.00 3.93 9.16
CA TRP A 128 15.27 4.54 7.87
C TRP A 128 15.17 6.09 7.90
N ASP A 129 15.02 6.66 9.09
CA ASP A 129 14.85 8.10 9.33
C ASP A 129 13.77 8.76 8.44
N LEU A 130 12.57 8.16 8.37
CA LEU A 130 11.43 8.69 7.58
C LEU A 130 10.69 9.81 8.33
N VAL A 131 11.43 10.77 8.86
CA VAL A 131 10.90 11.90 9.62
C VAL A 131 10.92 13.20 8.82
N CYS A 132 10.14 14.19 9.28
CA CYS A 132 10.11 15.54 8.73
C CYS A 132 9.92 15.55 7.20
N ASN A 133 10.97 15.86 6.42
CA ASN A 133 10.92 15.92 4.96
C ASN A 133 10.65 14.54 4.31
N LYS A 134 10.98 13.43 4.97
CA LYS A 134 10.77 12.07 4.43
C LYS A 134 9.47 11.42 4.89
N LYS A 135 8.65 12.12 5.70
CA LYS A 135 7.36 11.60 6.21
C LYS A 135 6.38 11.22 5.09
N TRP A 136 6.47 11.89 3.93
CA TRP A 136 5.60 11.58 2.79
C TRP A 136 5.86 10.20 2.19
N MET A 137 7.05 9.62 2.37
CA MET A 137 7.40 8.32 1.80
C MET A 137 6.50 7.21 2.36
N ASN A 138 6.14 7.27 3.64
CA ASN A 138 5.16 6.34 4.22
C ASN A 138 3.80 6.47 3.53
N LYS A 139 3.38 7.69 3.21
CA LYS A 139 2.12 7.94 2.48
C LYS A 139 2.22 7.51 1.02
N ALA A 140 3.37 7.64 0.39
CA ALA A 140 3.60 7.23 -0.99
C ALA A 140 3.40 5.72 -1.17
N THR A 141 3.85 4.90 -0.22
CA THR A 141 3.63 3.44 -0.23
C THR A 141 2.14 3.09 -0.34
N ALA A 142 1.28 3.81 0.38
CA ALA A 142 -0.17 3.66 0.29
C ALA A 142 -0.70 3.99 -1.10
N THR A 143 -0.30 5.14 -1.64
CA THR A 143 -0.73 5.58 -2.97
C THR A 143 -0.32 4.59 -4.05
N VAL A 144 0.93 4.10 -4.03
CA VAL A 144 1.43 3.10 -4.98
C VAL A 144 0.64 1.79 -4.90
N PHE A 145 0.30 1.34 -3.68
CA PHE A 145 -0.55 0.15 -3.50
C PHE A 145 -1.92 0.31 -4.17
N PHE A 146 -2.62 1.42 -3.92
CA PHE A 146 -3.94 1.65 -4.51
C PHE A 146 -3.89 1.82 -6.03
N ILE A 147 -2.86 2.49 -6.56
CA ILE A 147 -2.64 2.58 -8.00
C ILE A 147 -2.46 1.17 -8.58
N GLY A 148 -1.62 0.33 -7.97
CA GLY A 148 -1.39 -1.04 -8.43
C GLY A 148 -2.66 -1.89 -8.45
N VAL A 149 -3.51 -1.76 -7.44
CA VAL A 149 -4.82 -2.44 -7.40
C VAL A 149 -5.75 -1.92 -8.50
N MET A 150 -5.79 -0.60 -8.72
CA MET A 150 -6.63 0.03 -9.73
C MET A 150 -6.22 -0.33 -11.16
N THR A 151 -4.91 -0.37 -11.44
CA THR A 151 -4.38 -0.75 -12.77
C THR A 151 -4.35 -2.26 -12.99
N GLY A 152 -4.24 -3.06 -11.92
CA GLY A 152 -4.16 -4.51 -12.01
C GLY A 152 -5.41 -5.12 -12.65
N ALA A 153 -6.61 -4.70 -12.22
CA ALA A 153 -7.86 -5.29 -12.71
C ALA A 153 -8.05 -5.14 -14.25
N PRO A 154 -7.87 -3.96 -14.86
CA PRO A 154 -7.91 -3.79 -16.32
C PRO A 154 -6.85 -4.61 -17.04
N VAL A 155 -5.61 -4.63 -16.54
CA VAL A 155 -4.48 -5.31 -17.21
C VAL A 155 -4.69 -6.82 -17.24
N PHE A 156 -5.04 -7.44 -16.10
CA PHE A 156 -5.33 -8.88 -16.07
C PHE A 156 -6.60 -9.25 -16.84
N GLY A 157 -7.59 -8.35 -16.92
CA GLY A 157 -8.76 -8.50 -17.78
C GLY A 157 -8.38 -8.50 -19.27
N TYR A 158 -7.54 -7.57 -19.69
CA TYR A 158 -7.05 -7.50 -21.07
C TYR A 158 -6.19 -8.71 -21.45
N LEU A 159 -5.24 -9.12 -20.59
CA LEU A 159 -4.39 -10.28 -20.85
C LEU A 159 -5.18 -11.59 -20.96
N ARG A 160 -6.25 -11.77 -20.18
CA ARG A 160 -7.17 -12.90 -20.33
C ARG A 160 -7.92 -12.90 -21.66
N THR A 161 -8.24 -11.72 -22.18
CA THR A 161 -8.94 -11.58 -23.47
C THR A 161 -7.97 -11.76 -24.63
N ALA A 162 -6.79 -11.15 -24.56
CA ALA A 162 -5.75 -11.26 -25.57
C ALA A 162 -5.25 -12.71 -25.73
N SER A 163 -5.09 -13.46 -24.63
CA SER A 163 -4.75 -14.89 -24.69
C SER A 163 -5.86 -15.78 -25.30
N ARG A 164 -7.12 -15.32 -25.34
CA ARG A 164 -8.18 -16.01 -26.10
C ARG A 164 -8.12 -15.77 -27.60
N PHE A 165 -7.55 -14.64 -28.04
CA PHE A 165 -7.40 -14.31 -29.48
C PHE A 165 -6.22 -15.05 -30.15
N GLN A 166 -5.30 -15.65 -29.38
CA GLN A 166 -4.21 -16.48 -29.90
C GLN A 166 -4.59 -17.98 -30.02
N LYS A 167 -5.87 -18.36 -29.91
CA LYS A 167 -6.31 -19.63 -30.50
C LYS A 167 -6.60 -19.38 -31.98
N PRO A 168 -5.76 -19.85 -32.92
CA PRO A 168 -6.12 -19.78 -34.32
C PRO A 168 -7.38 -20.61 -34.52
N THR A 169 -8.40 -19.97 -35.09
CA THR A 169 -9.38 -20.62 -35.94
C THR A 169 -8.62 -21.36 -37.04
N GLN A 170 -8.40 -22.67 -36.87
CA GLN A 170 -8.11 -23.54 -38.01
C GLN A 170 -9.44 -23.96 -38.64
N GLU A 171 -9.72 -23.29 -39.76
CA GLU A 171 -10.35 -23.80 -40.98
C GLU A 171 -11.69 -24.54 -40.86
N GLU A 172 -12.78 -23.79 -40.96
CA GLU A 172 -13.85 -24.17 -41.87
C GLU A 172 -13.32 -24.01 -43.30
N GLY A 173 -12.92 -25.12 -43.94
CA GLY A 173 -12.33 -25.01 -45.28
C GLY A 173 -11.96 -26.28 -46.04
N ALA A 174 -12.27 -27.50 -45.59
CA ALA A 174 -12.12 -28.69 -46.43
C ALA A 174 -12.93 -29.88 -45.89
N HIS A 175 -14.20 -30.00 -46.29
CA HIS A 175 -14.87 -31.28 -46.56
C HIS A 175 -16.27 -31.00 -47.12
N ARG A 176 -16.32 -30.55 -48.39
CA ARG A 176 -17.47 -30.83 -49.25
C ARG A 176 -17.13 -32.09 -50.05
N MET A 177 -17.35 -33.26 -49.46
CA MET A 177 -17.64 -34.48 -50.21
C MET A 177 -18.67 -35.28 -49.41
N ASN A 178 -19.90 -35.26 -49.93
CA ASN A 178 -20.98 -36.23 -49.80
C ASN A 178 -21.32 -36.78 -48.41
N PHE A 179 -22.43 -36.29 -47.87
CA PHE A 179 -23.50 -37.20 -47.45
C PHE A 179 -24.83 -36.53 -47.82
N ASP A 180 -25.41 -37.00 -48.93
CA ASP A 180 -26.79 -36.73 -49.29
C ASP A 180 -27.71 -37.07 -48.12
N GLY A 181 -28.56 -36.11 -47.77
CA GLY A 181 -29.70 -36.37 -46.92
C GLY A 181 -30.71 -37.22 -47.68
N GLN A 182 -30.83 -38.49 -47.30
CA GLN A 182 -32.09 -39.22 -47.52
C GLN A 182 -33.02 -38.87 -46.35
N GLN A 183 -33.92 -37.92 -46.61
CA GLN A 183 -35.07 -37.56 -45.80
C GLN A 183 -35.90 -38.81 -45.43
N SER A 184 -36.33 -38.91 -44.16
CA SER A 184 -37.54 -39.67 -43.81
C SER A 184 -38.77 -38.76 -44.01
N PRO A 185 -39.76 -39.14 -44.83
CA PRO A 185 -41.01 -38.42 -44.93
C PRO A 185 -42.07 -39.10 -44.04
N TRP A 186 -42.62 -38.35 -43.09
CA TRP A 186 -43.87 -38.74 -42.43
C TRP A 186 -45.05 -38.56 -43.39
N ARG A 187 -45.93 -39.59 -43.39
CA ARG A 187 -47.34 -39.66 -43.81
C ARG A 187 -47.96 -38.43 -44.49
N LEU A 188 -48.62 -38.68 -45.62
CA LEU A 188 -50.04 -38.40 -45.95
C LEU A 188 -50.21 -38.79 -47.42
N GLY A 189 -51.03 -39.79 -47.77
CA GLY A 189 -52.48 -39.63 -47.83
C GLY A 189 -52.89 -39.47 -49.30
N TRP A 190 -52.87 -40.56 -50.06
CA TRP A 190 -53.43 -40.58 -51.42
C TRP A 190 -54.95 -40.71 -51.36
N ALA A 191 -55.56 -39.89 -52.20
CA ALA A 191 -56.97 -39.69 -52.35
C ALA A 191 -57.75 -40.94 -52.81
N HIS A 192 -59.01 -40.92 -52.41
CA HIS A 192 -60.12 -41.78 -52.76
C HIS A 192 -60.58 -41.58 -54.23
N GLN A 193 -60.85 -42.68 -54.96
CA GLN A 193 -62.10 -42.98 -55.73
C GLN A 193 -61.89 -44.16 -56.72
N ARG A 194 -62.67 -45.24 -56.59
CA ARG A 194 -63.85 -45.60 -57.42
C ARG A 194 -63.54 -45.81 -58.91
N GLY A 195 -63.78 -47.04 -59.37
CA GLY A 195 -63.68 -47.52 -60.75
C GLY A 195 -63.44 -49.02 -60.73
#